data_AF-A0A2E5R6D8-F1
#
_entry.id   AF-A0A2E5R6D8-F1
#
_cell.length_a   1.000
_cell.length_b   1.000
_cell.length_c   1.000
_cell.angle_alpha   90.00
_cell.angle_beta   90.00
_cell.angle_gamma   90.00
#
_symmetry.space_group_name_H-M   'P 1'
#
loop_
_entity.id
_entity.type
_entity.pdbx_description
1 polymer ?
#
loop_
_entity_poly.entity_id
_entity_poly.type
_entity_poly.pdbx_seq_one_letter_code
_entity_poly.pdbx_strand_id
1 'polypeptide(L)'
;MSEPLDNDKYLGLYISYDNIPGEWMLEVIHKISNLYCTFGEITINLQNGIDVIETPIQPTNTYKLGEYMSTYIIKSYLDLVQYIIDEEDDFTVVSYISPVNIVLESVKINDDKKIIIDWNCLENIKTILNHPYFSKCKNLDDLKFQISQIPDLNRRYEK
;
A
#
# COMPACT_ATOMS: atom_id res chain seq x y z
N MET A 1 7.11 26.86 16.79
CA MET A 1 6.27 25.73 17.22
C MET A 1 6.28 24.76 16.07
N SER A 2 6.93 23.62 16.26
CA SER A 2 7.03 22.56 15.25
C SER A 2 5.67 21.90 15.12
N GLU A 3 5.12 21.87 13.92
CA GLU A 3 3.95 21.05 13.63
C GLU A 3 4.27 19.59 14.00
N PRO A 4 3.38 18.87 14.69
CA PRO A 4 3.59 17.46 14.96
C PRO A 4 3.68 16.73 13.62
N LEU A 5 4.71 15.88 13.46
CA LEU A 5 4.77 14.93 12.37
C LEU A 5 3.45 14.15 12.34
N ASP A 6 2.83 14.16 11.17
CA ASP A 6 1.58 13.49 10.80
C ASP A 6 1.69 11.97 11.00
N ASN A 7 1.67 11.53 12.26
CA ASN A 7 1.66 10.12 12.67
C ASN A 7 0.23 9.54 12.62
N ASP A 8 -0.77 10.35 12.28
CA ASP A 8 -2.19 9.97 12.29
C ASP A 8 -2.70 9.44 10.93
N LYS A 9 -1.83 9.35 9.92
CA LYS A 9 -2.27 8.97 8.58
C LYS A 9 -2.59 7.48 8.43
N TYR A 10 -2.04 6.63 9.30
CA TYR A 10 -2.20 5.17 9.24
C TYR A 10 -2.36 4.57 10.63
N LEU A 11 -3.52 3.95 10.89
CA LEU A 11 -3.79 3.32 12.20
C LEU A 11 -3.35 1.86 12.25
N GLY A 12 -3.38 1.15 11.12
CA GLY A 12 -3.00 -0.25 11.05
C GLY A 12 -2.85 -0.74 9.62
N LEU A 13 -2.05 -1.80 9.46
CA LEU A 13 -1.77 -2.48 8.19
C LEU A 13 -2.13 -3.96 8.34
N TYR A 14 -2.94 -4.47 7.42
CA TYR A 14 -3.49 -5.83 7.45
C TYR A 14 -3.44 -6.48 6.07
N ILE A 15 -3.60 -7.81 6.04
CA ILE A 15 -3.75 -8.58 4.79
C ILE A 15 -5.10 -9.30 4.75
N SER A 16 -5.67 -9.55 3.56
CA SER A 16 -6.86 -10.40 3.40
C SER A 16 -6.57 -11.64 2.55
N TYR A 17 -6.98 -12.83 3.02
CA TYR A 17 -6.69 -14.13 2.37
C TYR A 17 -7.78 -14.63 1.40
N ASP A 18 -9.05 -14.25 1.59
CA ASP A 18 -10.22 -14.96 1.01
C ASP A 18 -10.51 -14.73 -0.48
N ASN A 19 -9.62 -14.09 -1.23
CA ASN A 19 -9.80 -13.91 -2.66
C ASN A 19 -8.94 -14.91 -3.42
N ILE A 20 -9.57 -15.96 -3.98
CA ILE A 20 -9.04 -16.61 -5.19
C ILE A 20 -8.94 -15.49 -6.24
N PRO A 21 -7.74 -15.12 -6.69
CA PRO A 21 -7.60 -13.96 -7.57
C PRO A 21 -8.31 -14.23 -8.89
N GLY A 22 -9.25 -13.36 -9.28
CA GLY A 22 -9.80 -13.37 -10.63
C GLY A 22 -8.74 -12.93 -11.66
N GLU A 23 -8.98 -13.17 -12.94
CA GLU A 23 -8.05 -12.84 -14.04
C GLU A 23 -7.58 -11.38 -14.00
N TRP A 24 -8.50 -10.44 -13.71
CA TRP A 24 -8.16 -9.02 -13.59
C TRP A 24 -7.12 -8.76 -12.48
N MET A 25 -7.28 -9.41 -11.32
CA MET A 25 -6.40 -9.22 -10.18
C MET A 25 -5.02 -9.83 -10.46
N LEU A 26 -4.98 -10.97 -11.17
CA LEU A 26 -3.72 -11.55 -11.65
C LEU A 26 -2.98 -10.61 -12.61
N GLU A 27 -3.69 -9.88 -13.47
CA GLU A 27 -3.07 -8.88 -14.34
C GLU A 27 -2.53 -7.69 -13.54
N VAL A 28 -3.23 -7.22 -12.50
CA VAL A 28 -2.68 -6.18 -11.60
C VAL A 28 -1.41 -6.67 -10.91
N ILE A 29 -1.45 -7.88 -10.32
CA ILE A 29 -0.29 -8.52 -9.68
C ILE A 29 0.87 -8.62 -10.68
N HIS A 30 0.59 -9.06 -11.91
CA HIS A 30 1.59 -9.16 -12.95
C HIS A 30 2.23 -7.82 -13.28
N LYS A 31 1.44 -6.74 -13.42
CA LYS A 31 1.97 -5.39 -13.69
C LYS A 31 2.83 -4.88 -12.54
N ILE A 32 2.36 -4.99 -11.30
CA ILE A 32 3.12 -4.56 -10.11
C ILE A 32 4.40 -5.40 -9.97
N SER A 33 4.37 -6.70 -10.33
CA SER A 33 5.53 -7.59 -10.20
C SER A 33 6.72 -7.18 -11.07
N ASN A 34 6.44 -6.41 -12.12
CA ASN A 34 7.43 -5.88 -13.04
C ASN A 34 8.00 -4.52 -12.62
N LEU A 35 7.47 -3.90 -11.57
CA LEU A 35 8.05 -2.72 -10.95
C LEU A 35 9.29 -3.09 -10.11
N TYR A 36 10.05 -2.07 -9.76
CA TYR A 36 11.24 -2.16 -8.93
C TYR A 36 11.10 -1.27 -7.71
N CYS A 37 11.67 -1.70 -6.59
CA CYS A 37 11.87 -0.85 -5.43
C CYS A 37 13.34 -0.54 -5.21
N THR A 38 13.60 0.62 -4.61
CA THR A 38 14.93 1.04 -4.17
C THR A 38 14.87 1.43 -2.70
N PHE A 39 16.01 1.30 -2.02
CA PHE A 39 16.18 1.71 -0.63
C PHE A 39 17.19 2.86 -0.59
N GLY A 40 16.73 4.04 -0.19
CA GLY A 40 17.47 5.29 -0.25
C GLY A 40 17.28 6.16 0.98
N GLU A 41 17.28 7.47 0.78
CA GLU A 41 17.17 8.45 1.86
C GLU A 41 15.75 8.55 2.41
N ILE A 42 15.66 8.70 3.74
CA ILE A 42 14.40 8.99 4.41
C ILE A 42 14.02 10.44 4.13
N THR A 43 12.81 10.63 3.60
CA THR A 43 12.25 11.95 3.31
C THR A 43 10.85 12.07 3.91
N ILE A 44 10.27 13.26 3.87
CA ILE A 44 8.88 13.49 4.30
C ILE A 44 7.90 12.58 3.53
N ASN A 45 8.17 12.34 2.25
CA ASN A 45 7.32 11.52 1.38
C ASN A 45 7.66 10.02 1.45
N LEU A 46 8.91 9.68 1.80
CA LEU A 46 9.40 8.30 1.91
C LEU A 46 9.97 8.08 3.31
N GLN A 47 9.09 7.84 4.28
CA GLN A 47 9.47 7.72 5.69
C GLN A 47 10.39 6.53 5.99
N ASN A 48 10.40 5.52 5.12
CA ASN A 48 11.29 4.37 5.19
C ASN A 48 12.36 4.40 4.09
N GLY A 49 12.41 5.47 3.27
CA GLY A 49 13.30 5.59 2.13
C GLY A 49 13.05 4.56 1.02
N ILE A 50 11.84 3.98 0.95
CA ILE A 50 11.51 2.96 -0.04
C ILE A 50 10.78 3.61 -1.22
N ASP A 51 11.45 3.74 -2.35
CA ASP A 51 10.83 4.26 -3.57
C ASP A 51 10.41 3.10 -4.50
N VAL A 52 9.47 3.38 -5.39
CA VAL A 52 8.95 2.43 -6.39
C VAL A 52 9.02 3.07 -7.76
N ILE A 53 9.68 2.38 -8.68
CA ILE A 53 10.02 2.87 -10.02
C ILE A 53 9.69 1.80 -11.07
N GLU A 54 9.33 2.25 -12.27
CA GLU A 54 9.00 1.36 -13.38
C GLU A 54 10.24 0.76 -14.06
N THR A 55 11.32 1.55 -14.11
CA THR A 55 12.57 1.20 -14.80
C THR A 55 13.72 1.20 -13.79
N PRO A 56 14.59 0.18 -13.78
CA PRO A 56 15.71 0.13 -12.85
C PRO A 56 16.74 1.23 -13.16
N ILE A 57 17.11 2.02 -12.16
CA ILE A 57 18.02 3.17 -12.34
C ILE A 57 19.49 2.73 -12.26
N GLN A 58 19.85 1.82 -11.34
CA GLN A 58 21.21 1.25 -11.21
C GLN A 58 21.14 -0.18 -10.62
N PRO A 59 22.11 -1.08 -10.93
CA PRO A 59 22.08 -2.47 -10.44
C PRO A 59 22.29 -2.60 -8.93
N THR A 60 22.89 -1.60 -8.28
CA THR A 60 23.10 -1.61 -6.83
C THR A 60 21.86 -1.02 -6.12
N ASN A 61 21.23 -1.81 -5.24
CA ASN A 61 20.07 -1.43 -4.42
C ASN A 61 18.72 -1.27 -5.16
N THR A 62 18.60 -1.78 -6.39
CA THR A 62 17.32 -1.88 -7.09
C THR A 62 16.85 -3.32 -7.11
N TYR A 63 15.65 -3.58 -6.58
CA TYR A 63 15.08 -4.91 -6.45
C TYR A 63 13.77 -5.00 -7.23
N LYS A 64 13.62 -6.03 -8.06
CA LYS A 64 12.33 -6.32 -8.69
C LYS A 64 11.34 -6.73 -7.59
N LEU A 65 10.14 -6.15 -7.57
CA LEU A 65 9.12 -6.48 -6.56
C LEU A 65 8.76 -7.97 -6.63
N GLY A 66 8.53 -8.47 -7.85
CA GLY A 66 8.14 -9.85 -8.06
C GLY A 66 6.75 -10.18 -7.52
N GLU A 67 6.32 -11.41 -7.75
CA GLU A 67 4.94 -11.84 -7.50
C GLU A 67 4.56 -11.83 -6.01
N TYR A 68 5.49 -12.23 -5.13
CA TYR A 68 5.25 -12.25 -3.68
C TYR A 68 4.90 -10.86 -3.14
N MET A 69 5.74 -9.86 -3.42
CA MET A 69 5.49 -8.49 -2.95
C MET A 69 4.24 -7.91 -3.59
N SER A 70 4.02 -8.19 -4.87
CA SER A 70 2.86 -7.69 -5.60
C SER A 70 1.55 -8.25 -5.04
N THR A 71 1.55 -9.55 -4.71
CA THR A 71 0.42 -10.21 -4.06
C THR A 71 0.16 -9.60 -2.69
N TYR A 72 1.22 -9.35 -1.91
CA TYR A 72 1.11 -8.68 -0.62
C TYR A 72 0.51 -7.27 -0.77
N ILE A 73 1.08 -6.44 -1.66
CA ILE A 73 0.62 -5.06 -1.93
C ILE A 73 -0.86 -5.06 -2.29
N ILE A 74 -1.29 -5.96 -3.17
CA ILE A 74 -2.70 -6.06 -3.60
C ILE A 74 -3.62 -6.57 -2.50
N LYS A 75 -3.10 -7.34 -1.55
CA LYS A 75 -3.88 -7.83 -0.40
C LYS A 75 -3.81 -6.91 0.82
N SER A 76 -3.07 -5.81 0.74
CA SER A 76 -2.84 -4.90 1.87
C SER A 76 -4.03 -3.96 2.08
N TYR A 77 -4.45 -3.83 3.32
CA TYR A 77 -5.47 -2.88 3.77
C TYR A 77 -4.87 -1.96 4.82
N LEU A 78 -5.20 -0.67 4.72
CA LEU A 78 -4.85 0.35 5.70
C LEU A 78 -6.10 0.78 6.45
N ASP A 79 -6.04 0.82 7.78
CA ASP A 79 -7.06 1.46 8.59
C ASP A 79 -6.89 2.98 8.46
N LEU A 80 -7.84 3.61 7.77
CA LEU A 80 -7.89 5.06 7.55
C LEU A 80 -9.00 5.69 8.38
N VAL A 81 -8.72 6.87 8.93
CA VAL A 81 -9.74 7.72 9.54
C VAL A 81 -10.51 8.41 8.41
N GLN A 82 -11.78 8.08 8.27
CA GLN A 82 -12.70 8.72 7.34
C GLN A 82 -13.56 9.74 8.08
N TYR A 83 -13.79 10.88 7.45
CA TYR A 83 -14.65 11.95 7.97
C TYR A 83 -15.86 12.09 7.04
N ILE A 84 -17.06 11.95 7.59
CA ILE A 84 -18.32 12.27 6.91
C ILE A 84 -18.82 13.58 7.50
N ILE A 85 -19.14 14.53 6.62
CA ILE A 85 -19.83 15.76 6.99
C ILE A 85 -21.33 15.47 6.82
N ASP A 86 -22.07 15.50 7.91
CA ASP A 86 -23.53 15.44 7.88
C ASP A 86 -24.08 16.83 7.55
N GLU A 87 -24.55 17.01 6.30
CA GLU A 87 -25.14 18.27 5.84
C GLU A 87 -26.56 18.50 6.38
N GLU A 88 -27.22 17.48 6.95
CA GLU A 88 -28.57 17.58 7.49
C GLU A 88 -28.59 18.03 8.97
N ASP A 89 -27.47 17.83 9.70
CA ASP A 89 -27.36 18.10 11.14
C ASP A 89 -26.19 19.06 11.47
N ASP A 90 -26.35 20.34 11.06
CA ASP A 90 -25.47 21.46 11.43
C ASP A 90 -23.96 21.27 11.08
N PHE A 91 -23.64 20.52 10.02
CA PHE A 91 -22.27 20.17 9.62
C PHE A 91 -21.52 19.31 10.65
N THR A 92 -22.23 18.45 11.39
CA THR A 92 -21.59 17.52 12.32
C THR A 92 -20.61 16.61 11.57
N VAL A 93 -19.34 16.62 11.99
CA VAL A 93 -18.29 15.75 11.42
C VAL A 93 -18.24 14.45 12.20
N VAL A 94 -18.67 13.36 11.58
CA VAL A 94 -18.53 12.00 12.13
C VAL A 94 -17.24 11.40 11.60
N SER A 95 -16.36 10.94 12.50
CA SER A 95 -15.16 10.18 12.12
C SER A 95 -15.32 8.70 12.45
N TYR A 96 -14.88 7.84 11.53
CA TYR A 96 -14.82 6.40 11.76
C TYR A 96 -13.58 5.80 11.10
N ILE A 97 -13.17 4.64 11.60
CA ILE A 97 -12.00 3.91 11.11
C ILE A 97 -12.48 2.81 10.19
N SER A 98 -11.98 2.76 8.96
CA SER A 98 -12.31 1.71 8.00
C SER A 98 -11.05 1.14 7.34
N PRO A 99 -10.95 -0.19 7.17
CA PRO A 99 -9.90 -0.80 6.36
C PRO A 99 -10.16 -0.50 4.88
N VAL A 100 -9.17 0.04 4.19
CA VAL A 100 -9.23 0.42 2.77
C VAL A 100 -8.08 -0.20 1.99
N ASN A 101 -8.38 -0.76 0.81
CA ASN A 101 -7.36 -1.23 -0.13
C ASN A 101 -7.02 -0.12 -1.13
N ILE A 102 -6.14 0.80 -0.70
CA ILE A 102 -5.82 2.01 -1.47
C ILE A 102 -5.23 1.71 -2.86
N VAL A 103 -4.55 0.56 -3.03
CA VAL A 103 -3.99 0.19 -4.34
C VAL A 103 -5.11 -0.19 -5.29
N LEU A 104 -6.00 -1.10 -4.90
CA LEU A 104 -7.10 -1.53 -5.75
C LEU A 104 -8.05 -0.38 -6.11
N GLU A 105 -8.29 0.56 -5.19
CA GLU A 105 -9.09 1.77 -5.47
C GLU A 105 -8.44 2.71 -6.49
N SER A 106 -7.12 2.67 -6.62
CA SER A 106 -6.37 3.52 -7.55
C SER A 106 -6.05 2.89 -8.90
N VAL A 107 -6.32 1.60 -9.08
CA VAL A 107 -6.12 0.93 -10.37
C VAL A 107 -7.11 1.48 -11.39
N LYS A 108 -6.59 1.94 -12.53
CA LYS A 108 -7.41 2.43 -13.64
C LYS A 108 -7.54 1.37 -14.73
N ILE A 109 -8.66 1.41 -15.43
CA ILE A 109 -8.94 0.59 -16.61
C ILE A 109 -9.20 1.55 -17.76
N ASN A 110 -8.52 1.38 -18.90
CA ASN A 110 -8.77 2.20 -20.08
C ASN A 110 -9.92 1.65 -20.94
N ASP A 111 -10.24 2.35 -22.02
CA ASP A 111 -11.31 1.96 -22.96
C ASP A 111 -11.07 0.57 -23.61
N ASP A 112 -9.81 0.15 -23.73
CA ASP A 112 -9.41 -1.18 -24.20
C ASP A 112 -9.51 -2.27 -23.12
N LYS A 113 -10.06 -1.95 -21.94
CA LYS A 113 -10.11 -2.82 -20.75
C LYS A 113 -8.75 -3.25 -20.21
N LYS A 114 -7.68 -2.50 -20.51
CA LYS A 114 -6.33 -2.77 -20.00
C LYS A 114 -6.10 -2.07 -18.67
N ILE A 115 -5.40 -2.77 -17.79
CA ILE A 115 -5.03 -2.24 -16.47
C ILE A 115 -3.91 -1.21 -16.63
N ILE A 116 -4.09 -0.06 -16.00
CA ILE A 116 -3.11 1.03 -15.94
C ILE A 116 -2.67 1.22 -14.48
N ILE A 117 -1.36 1.07 -14.27
CA ILE A 117 -0.68 1.51 -13.05
C ILE A 117 -0.19 2.92 -13.33
N ASP A 118 -0.93 3.92 -12.85
CA ASP A 118 -0.55 5.32 -13.02
C ASP A 118 0.21 5.84 -11.80
N TRP A 119 0.56 7.12 -11.83
CA TRP A 119 1.27 7.77 -10.73
C TRP A 119 0.53 7.64 -9.39
N ASN A 120 -0.81 7.73 -9.37
CA ASN A 120 -1.58 7.61 -8.13
C ASN A 120 -1.46 6.19 -7.54
N CYS A 121 -1.53 5.17 -8.39
CA CYS A 121 -1.30 3.78 -7.98
C CYS A 121 0.13 3.58 -7.46
N LEU A 122 1.15 4.15 -8.11
CA LEU A 122 2.53 4.08 -7.63
C LEU A 122 2.69 4.74 -6.24
N GLU A 123 2.10 5.90 -6.01
CA GLU A 123 2.15 6.56 -4.70
C GLU A 123 1.42 5.76 -3.61
N ASN A 124 0.34 5.05 -3.95
CA ASN A 124 -0.34 4.14 -3.02
C ASN A 124 0.51 2.90 -2.68
N ILE A 125 1.25 2.38 -3.65
CA ILE A 125 2.23 1.31 -3.38
C ILE A 125 3.34 1.82 -2.46
N LYS A 126 3.90 3.01 -2.75
CA LYS A 126 4.91 3.64 -1.88
C LYS A 126 4.37 3.88 -0.49
N THR A 127 3.11 4.29 -0.36
CA THR A 127 2.43 4.48 0.92
C THR A 127 2.43 3.19 1.75
N ILE A 128 2.08 2.04 1.15
CA ILE A 128 2.14 0.74 1.85
C ILE A 128 3.57 0.43 2.29
N LEU A 129 4.55 0.58 1.41
CA LEU A 129 5.95 0.23 1.71
C LEU A 129 6.60 1.20 2.71
N ASN A 130 6.12 2.45 2.77
CA ASN A 130 6.56 3.45 3.74
C ASN A 130 5.70 3.50 5.01
N HIS A 131 4.82 2.52 5.22
CA HIS A 131 4.08 2.40 6.47
C HIS A 131 5.05 2.24 7.67
N PRO A 132 4.77 2.83 8.85
CA PRO A 132 5.67 2.78 10.01
C PRO A 132 6.11 1.37 10.45
N TYR A 133 5.27 0.38 10.16
CA TYR A 133 5.56 -1.04 10.36
C TYR A 133 6.88 -1.49 9.68
N PHE A 134 7.24 -0.90 8.55
CA PHE A 134 8.45 -1.22 7.78
C PHE A 134 9.66 -0.34 8.09
N SER A 135 9.60 0.52 9.12
CA SER A 135 10.66 1.50 9.47
C SER A 135 12.07 0.96 9.67
N LYS A 136 12.23 -0.36 9.88
CA LYS A 136 13.53 -1.02 10.05
C LYS A 136 14.03 -1.77 8.81
N CYS A 137 13.26 -1.80 7.72
CA CYS A 137 13.60 -2.55 6.52
C CYS A 137 14.63 -1.80 5.68
N LYS A 138 15.71 -2.48 5.29
CA LYS A 138 16.81 -1.92 4.48
C LYS A 138 16.97 -2.60 3.13
N ASN A 139 16.29 -3.72 2.93
CA ASN A 139 16.32 -4.50 1.70
C ASN A 139 15.01 -5.28 1.54
N LEU A 140 14.89 -5.99 0.41
CA LEU A 140 13.70 -6.75 0.08
C LEU A 140 13.43 -7.92 1.04
N ASP A 141 14.46 -8.54 1.59
CA ASP A 141 14.31 -9.69 2.49
C ASP A 141 13.81 -9.26 3.87
N ASP A 142 14.22 -8.08 4.35
CA ASP A 142 13.65 -7.47 5.56
C ASP A 142 12.15 -7.22 5.40
N LEU A 143 11.73 -6.70 4.23
CA LEU A 143 10.30 -6.50 3.93
C LEU A 143 9.54 -7.82 3.95
N LYS A 144 10.05 -8.86 3.27
CA LYS A 144 9.40 -10.18 3.26
C LYS A 144 9.27 -10.75 4.66
N PHE A 145 10.30 -10.60 5.48
CA PHE A 145 10.28 -11.01 6.88
C PHE A 145 9.20 -10.26 7.66
N GLN A 146 9.15 -8.92 7.57
CA GLN A 146 8.13 -8.13 8.25
C GLN A 146 6.71 -8.49 7.78
N ILE A 147 6.50 -8.66 6.47
CA ILE A 147 5.20 -9.05 5.91
C ILE A 147 4.66 -10.34 6.56
N SER A 148 5.54 -11.31 6.85
CA SER A 148 5.12 -12.57 7.48
C SER A 148 4.56 -12.40 8.91
N GLN A 149 4.80 -11.24 9.54
CA GLN A 149 4.38 -10.92 10.89
C GLN A 149 3.09 -10.06 10.91
N ILE A 150 2.55 -9.68 9.74
CA ILE A 150 1.36 -8.83 9.63
C ILE A 150 0.09 -9.63 9.92
N PRO A 151 -0.83 -9.12 10.76
CA PRO A 151 -2.11 -9.78 11.02
C PRO A 151 -3.01 -9.89 9.79
N ASP A 152 -3.76 -10.98 9.74
CA ASP A 152 -4.81 -11.21 8.73
C ASP A 152 -6.14 -10.58 9.18
N LEU A 153 -6.74 -9.79 8.31
CA LEU A 153 -8.01 -9.11 8.50
C LEU A 153 -9.17 -10.11 8.65
N ASN A 154 -9.11 -11.23 7.91
CA ASN A 154 -10.20 -12.20 7.86
C ASN A 154 -10.26 -13.06 9.13
N ARG A 155 -9.16 -13.17 9.88
CA ARG A 155 -9.15 -13.79 11.22
C ARG A 155 -10.11 -13.13 12.21
N ARG A 156 -10.57 -11.90 11.95
CA ARG A 156 -11.61 -11.25 12.77
C ARG A 156 -12.97 -11.96 12.67
N TYR A 157 -13.20 -12.73 11.61
CA TYR A 157 -14.44 -13.46 11.34
C TYR A 157 -14.35 -14.95 11.67
N GLU A 158 -13.16 -15.47 12.00
CA GLU A 158 -12.95 -16.83 12.50
C GLU A 158 -13.38 -16.90 13.98
N LYS A 159 -14.64 -17.25 14.23
CA LYS A 159 -15.19 -17.51 15.58
C LYS A 159 -15.64 -18.95 15.72
#